data_AF-A0A411E8Y2-F1
#
_entry.id   AF-A0A411E8Y2-F1
#
_cell.length_a   1.000
_cell.length_b   1.000
_cell.length_c   1.000
_cell.angle_alpha   90.00
_cell.angle_beta   90.00
_cell.angle_gamma   90.00
#
_symmetry.space_group_name_H-M   'P 1'
#
loop_
_entity.id
_entity.type
_entity.pdbx_description
1 polymer ?
#
loop_
_entity_poly.entity_id
_entity_poly.type
_entity_poly.pdbx_seq_one_letter_code
_entity_poly.pdbx_strand_id
1 'polypeptide(L)' 'MKFKSFILIVFVILIVIFSVQNAEVTEVNFLIWKIAMSKVLVILGSFGIGVLVGILATIKKKISINKI' A
#
# COMPACT_ATOMS: atom_id res chain seq x y z
N MET A 1 -23.62 9.08 16.91
CA MET A 1 -22.47 8.13 16.77
C MET A 1 -21.22 8.80 17.32
N LYS A 2 -20.30 8.07 17.96
CA LYS A 2 -19.01 8.64 18.38
C LYS A 2 -18.21 9.07 17.15
N PHE A 3 -17.60 10.25 17.16
CA PHE A 3 -16.85 10.83 16.02
C PHE A 3 -15.83 9.85 15.42
N LYS A 4 -15.09 9.12 16.27
CA LYS A 4 -14.16 8.06 15.85
C LYS A 4 -14.81 6.97 15.00
N SER A 5 -16.03 6.56 15.38
CA SER A 5 -16.79 5.53 14.68
C SER A 5 -17.31 6.04 13.33
N PHE A 6 -17.70 7.31 13.26
CA PHE A 6 -18.10 7.95 12.00
C PHE A 6 -16.92 8.02 11.02
N ILE A 7 -15.74 8.45 11.48
CA ILE A 7 -14.52 8.47 10.66
C ILE A 7 -14.20 7.07 10.12
N LEU A 8 -14.28 6.04 10.97
CA LEU A 8 -13.99 4.68 10.56
C LEU A 8 -14.91 4.22 9.42
N ILE A 9 -16.20 4.49 9.53
CA ILE A 9 -17.20 4.10 8.52
C ILE A 9 -16.94 4.82 7.20
N VAL A 10 -16.67 6.14 7.25
CA VAL A 10 -16.30 6.90 6.05
C VAL A 10 -15.06 6.30 5.40
N PHE A 11 -14.05 5.95 6.19
CA PHE A 11 -12.81 5.37 5.68
C PHE A 11 -13.03 3.99 5.03
N VAL A 12 -13.85 3.13 5.66
CA VAL A 12 -14.22 1.83 5.08
C VAL A 12 -14.97 2.00 3.77
N ILE A 13 -15.93 2.92 3.70
CA ILE A 13 -16.68 3.22 2.46
C ILE A 13 -15.72 3.68 1.36
N LEU A 14 -14.77 4.55 1.68
CA LEU A 14 -13.76 5.01 0.73
C LEU A 14 -12.90 3.86 0.21
N ILE A 15 -12.44 2.95 1.08
CA ILE A 15 -11.66 1.77 0.67
C ILE A 15 -12.49 0.86 -0.25
N VAL A 16 -13.76 0.64 0.06
CA VAL A 16 -14.65 -0.20 -0.77
C VAL A 16 -14.84 0.43 -2.14
N ILE A 17 -15.17 1.73 -2.20
CA ILE A 17 -15.34 2.45 -3.47
C ILE A 17 -14.04 2.40 -4.29
N PHE A 18 -12.91 2.71 -3.66
CA PHE A 18 -11.59 2.61 -4.29
C PHE A 18 -11.33 1.21 -4.84
N SER A 19 -11.68 0.17 -4.10
CA SER A 19 -11.47 -1.21 -4.52
C SER A 19 -12.34 -1.61 -5.70
N VAL A 20 -13.63 -1.26 -5.68
CA VAL A 20 -14.56 -1.56 -6.77
C VAL A 20 -14.15 -0.82 -8.05
N GLN A 21 -13.79 0.46 -7.95
CA GLN A 21 -13.34 1.26 -9.09
C GLN A 21 -12.03 0.76 -9.70
N ASN A 22 -11.18 0.09 -8.90
CA ASN A 22 -9.88 -0.42 -9.33
C ASN A 22 -9.85 -1.97 -9.42
N ALA A 23 -11.01 -2.61 -9.54
CA ALA A 23 -11.11 -4.06 -9.66
C ALA A 23 -10.67 -4.59 -11.04
N GLU A 24 -10.62 -3.72 -12.05
CA GLU A 24 -10.17 -4.06 -13.40
C GLU A 24 -8.75 -4.63 -13.39
N VAL A 25 -8.56 -5.73 -14.14
CA VAL A 25 -7.26 -6.36 -14.33
C VAL A 25 -6.39 -5.51 -15.26
N THR A 26 -5.16 -5.25 -14.84
CA THR A 26 -4.15 -4.54 -15.64
C THR A 26 -2.89 -5.37 -15.71
N GLU A 27 -2.27 -5.38 -16.90
CA GLU A 27 -0.98 -6.00 -17.13
C GLU A 27 0.14 -5.05 -16.69
N VAL A 28 0.98 -5.51 -15.78
CA VAL A 28 2.16 -4.80 -15.31
C VAL A 28 3.38 -5.47 -15.93
N ASN A 29 4.10 -4.72 -16.76
CA ASN A 29 5.33 -5.17 -17.40
C ASN A 29 6.53 -4.73 -16.56
N PHE A 30 7.26 -5.69 -16.01
CA PHE A 30 8.58 -5.48 -15.44
C PHE A 30 9.66 -5.74 -16.49
N LEU A 31 10.92 -5.43 -16.15
CA LEU A 31 12.08 -5.58 -17.04
C LEU A 31 12.26 -7.01 -17.61
N ILE A 32 11.89 -8.05 -16.85
CA ILE A 32 12.17 -9.46 -17.18
C ILE A 32 10.89 -10.29 -17.31
N TRP A 33 9.78 -9.81 -16.74
CA TRP A 33 8.57 -10.59 -16.57
C TRP A 33 7.35 -9.68 -16.54
N LYS A 34 6.16 -10.27 -16.70
CA LYS A 34 4.89 -9.57 -16.70
C LYS A 34 3.90 -10.28 -15.79
N ILE A 35 2.98 -9.51 -15.21
CA ILE A 35 1.94 -10.05 -14.34
C ILE A 35 0.63 -9.32 -14.63
N ALA A 36 -0.47 -10.06 -14.65
CA ALA A 36 -1.82 -9.51 -14.78
C ALA A 36 -2.54 -9.62 -13.44
N MET A 37 -2.96 -8.49 -12.89
CA MET A 37 -3.65 -8.42 -11.60
C MET A 37 -4.54 -7.19 -11.53
N SER A 38 -5.47 -7.12 -10.59
CA SER A 38 -6.33 -5.94 -10.46
C SER A 38 -5.53 -4.68 -10.09
N LYS A 39 -5.93 -3.53 -10.63
CA LYS A 39 -5.31 -2.22 -10.34
C LYS A 39 -5.21 -1.96 -8.84
N VAL A 40 -6.22 -2.39 -8.06
CA VAL A 40 -6.22 -2.23 -6.60
C VAL A 40 -5.03 -2.96 -5.95
N LEU A 41 -4.72 -4.17 -6.40
CA LEU A 41 -3.60 -4.95 -5.89
C LEU A 41 -2.26 -4.34 -6.31
N VAL A 42 -2.18 -3.78 -7.52
CA VAL A 42 -0.98 -3.06 -7.98
C VAL A 42 -0.72 -1.84 -7.09
N ILE A 43 -1.74 -1.03 -6.84
CA ILE A 43 -1.61 0.21 -6.06
C ILE A 43 -1.30 -0.11 -4.59
N LEU A 44 -2.11 -0.93 -3.93
CA LEU A 44 -1.91 -1.25 -2.51
C LEU A 44 -0.65 -2.09 -2.27
N GLY A 45 -0.36 -3.02 -3.18
CA GLY A 45 0.86 -3.85 -3.10
C GLY A 45 2.13 -3.02 -3.25
N SER A 46 2.20 -2.14 -4.26
CA SER A 46 3.37 -1.27 -4.45
C SER A 46 3.54 -0.26 -3.31
N PHE A 47 2.45 0.33 -2.83
CA PHE A 47 2.47 1.19 -1.65
C PHE A 47 2.98 0.44 -0.41
N GLY A 48 2.44 -0.76 -0.15
CA GLY A 48 2.86 -1.60 0.97
C GLY A 48 4.34 -1.96 0.92
N ILE A 49 4.83 -2.38 -0.25
CA ILE A 49 6.26 -2.65 -0.46
C ILE A 49 7.10 -1.39 -0.21
N GLY A 50 6.68 -0.22 -0.71
CA GLY A 50 7.37 1.05 -0.49
C GLY A 50 7.46 1.44 0.98
N VAL A 51 6.37 1.31 1.74
CA VAL A 51 6.34 1.55 3.19
C VAL A 51 7.27 0.59 3.92
N LEU A 52 7.22 -0.71 3.59
CA LEU A 52 8.10 -1.72 4.19
C LEU A 52 9.59 -1.40 3.94
N VAL A 53 9.94 -1.07 2.70
CA VAL A 53 11.31 -0.67 2.34
C VAL A 53 11.74 0.59 3.11
N GLY A 54 10.88 1.60 3.22
CA GLY A 54 11.16 2.82 3.97
C GLY A 54 11.37 2.58 5.48
N ILE A 55 10.57 1.69 6.08
CA ILE A 55 10.73 1.28 7.48
C ILE A 55 12.06 0.55 7.67
N LEU A 56 12.37 -0.44 6.83
CA LEU A 56 13.61 -1.22 6.91
C LEU A 56 14.85 -0.33 6.73
N ALA A 57 14.81 0.62 5.80
CA ALA A 57 15.89 1.58 5.58
C ALA A 57 16.13 2.47 6.81
N THR A 58 15.06 2.90 7.48
CA THR A 58 15.13 3.74 8.69
C THR A 58 15.66 2.97 9.90
N ILE A 59 15.24 1.71 10.08
CA ILE A 59 15.75 0.83 11.15
C ILE A 59 17.27 0.64 11.00
N LYS A 60 17.75 0.34 9.78
CA LYS A 60 19.18 0.18 9.51
C LYS A 60 19.98 1.44 9.85
N LYS A 61 19.46 2.63 9.49
CA LYS A 61 20.10 3.92 9.80
C LYS A 61 20.18 4.16 11.31
N LYS A 62 19.11 3.89 12.07
CA LYS A 62 19.09 4.05 13.53
C LYS A 62 20.08 3.13 14.24
N ILE A 63 20.19 1.86 13.81
CA ILE A 63 21.16 0.91 14.36
C ILE A 63 22.61 1.32 14.06
N SER A 64 22.88 1.87 12.87
CA SER A 64 24.22 2.35 12.51
C SER A 64 24.65 3.59 13.29
N ILE A 65 23.73 4.51 13.58
CA ILE A 65 24.02 5.73 14.36
C ILE A 65 24.27 5.39 15.83
N ASN A 66 23.51 4.46 16.42
CA ASN A 66 23.66 4.07 17.83
C ASN A 66 24.93 3.22 18.13
N LYS A 67 25.70 2.84 17.11
CA LYS A 67 26.96 2.08 17.24
C LYS A 67 28.21 2.97 17.23
N ILE A 68 28.06 4.27 16.96
CA ILE A 68 29.11 5.29 17.00
C ILE A 68 28.96 6.06 18.31
#